data_AF-A0AAU3MAF4-F1
#
_entry.id   AF-A0AAU3MAF4-F1
#
_cell.length_a   1.000
_cell.length_b   1.000
_cell.length_c   1.000
_cell.angle_alpha   90.00
_cell.angle_beta   90.00
_cell.angle_gamma   90.00
#
_symmetry.space_group_name_H-M   'P 1'
#
loop_
_entity.id
_entity.type
_entity.pdbx_description
1 polymer ?
#
loop_
_entity_poly.entity_id
_entity_poly.type
_entity_poly.pdbx_seq_one_letter_code
_entity_poly.pdbx_strand_id
1 'polypeptide(L)'
;MPPSCSCRPSATGCGRPGTSACTRQNFLLSLAARGLAGIPQTVLGVYADTVREFLGVSEELKLLFGISFGTADPAAPVNAVGRERIPLQQSVVLHGTPGVFDRQ
;
A
#
# COMPACT_ATOMS: atom_id res chain seq x y z
N MET A 1 -18.39 -7.47 2.51
CA MET A 1 -18.32 -6.09 3.03
C MET A 1 -16.93 -5.56 2.71
N PRO A 2 -16.77 -4.72 1.68
CA PRO A 2 -15.44 -4.22 1.29
C PRO A 2 -14.93 -3.19 2.32
N PRO A 3 -13.62 -3.11 2.57
CA PRO A 3 -13.06 -2.11 3.48
C PRO A 3 -13.22 -0.72 2.86
N SER A 4 -13.99 0.13 3.54
CA SER A 4 -14.22 1.52 3.16
C SER A 4 -12.97 2.37 3.45
N CYS A 5 -12.12 2.56 2.44
CA CYS A 5 -11.15 3.66 2.45
C CYS A 5 -11.92 4.98 2.28
N SER A 6 -12.19 5.65 3.40
CA SER A 6 -12.87 6.95 3.43
C SER A 6 -12.00 8.05 2.81
N CYS A 7 -12.36 8.52 1.61
CA CYS A 7 -11.81 9.73 1.01
C CYS A 7 -12.67 10.93 1.40
N ARG A 8 -12.16 11.85 2.23
CA ARG A 8 -12.78 13.18 2.37
C ARG A 8 -12.57 14.00 1.08
N PRO A 9 -13.59 14.71 0.56
CA PRO A 9 -13.42 15.67 -0.51
C PRO A 9 -12.94 17.01 0.05
N SER A 10 -11.71 17.41 -0.28
CA SER A 10 -11.30 18.81 -0.32
C SER A 10 -10.83 19.12 -1.72
N ALA A 11 -11.39 20.19 -2.29
CA ALA A 11 -11.30 20.57 -3.69
C ALA A 11 -9.95 21.22 -4.02
N THR A 12 -9.09 20.57 -4.82
CA THR A 12 -8.20 21.19 -5.83
C THR A 12 -7.51 20.10 -6.66
N GLY A 13 -7.45 20.27 -7.98
CA GLY A 13 -6.98 19.27 -8.93
C GLY A 13 -5.46 19.26 -9.14
N CYS A 14 -4.89 18.05 -9.05
CA CYS A 14 -3.81 17.46 -9.87
C CYS A 14 -3.35 16.18 -9.16
N GLY A 15 -3.73 15.01 -9.68
CA GLY A 15 -3.32 13.68 -9.19
C GLY A 15 -3.62 13.42 -7.71
N ARG A 16 -4.84 13.01 -7.36
CA ARG A 16 -5.25 12.81 -5.96
C ARG A 16 -4.39 11.71 -5.30
N PRO A 17 -3.46 12.02 -4.37
CA PRO A 17 -2.50 11.03 -3.85
C PRO A 17 -3.18 9.87 -3.10
N GLY A 18 -4.43 10.04 -2.66
CA GLY A 18 -5.19 9.01 -1.96
C GLY A 18 -5.72 7.87 -2.84
N THR A 19 -5.97 8.07 -4.14
CA THR A 19 -6.55 7.00 -4.98
C THR A 19 -5.51 5.96 -5.39
N SER A 20 -4.29 6.39 -5.73
CA SER A 20 -3.18 5.50 -6.07
C SER A 20 -2.80 4.57 -4.91
N ALA A 21 -2.88 5.07 -3.67
CA ALA A 21 -2.68 4.25 -2.47
C ALA A 21 -3.76 3.16 -2.31
N CYS A 22 -5.03 3.47 -2.55
CA CYS A 22 -6.12 2.50 -2.48
C CYS A 22 -6.00 1.44 -3.57
N THR A 23 -5.72 1.84 -4.81
CA THR A 23 -5.51 0.92 -5.94
C THR A 23 -4.33 -0.02 -5.68
N ARG A 24 -3.21 0.51 -5.19
CA ARG A 24 -2.05 -0.29 -4.78
C ARG A 24 -2.42 -1.33 -3.73
N GLN A 25 -3.17 -0.94 -2.70
CA GLN A 25 -3.58 -1.86 -1.64
C GLN A 25 -4.49 -2.98 -2.17
N ASN A 26 -5.45 -2.64 -3.03
CA ASN A 26 -6.34 -3.62 -3.66
C ASN A 26 -5.56 -4.61 -4.54
N PHE A 27 -4.56 -4.13 -5.27
CA PHE A 27 -3.69 -4.99 -6.06
C PHE A 27 -2.91 -5.98 -5.19
N LEU A 28 -2.28 -5.51 -4.10
CA LEU A 28 -1.56 -6.37 -3.16
C LEU A 28 -2.47 -7.42 -2.49
N LEU A 29 -3.70 -7.06 -2.14
CA LEU A 29 -4.69 -8.01 -1.61
C LEU A 29 -5.11 -9.06 -2.66
N SER A 30 -5.24 -8.65 -3.92
CA SER A 30 -5.55 -9.55 -5.04
C SER A 30 -4.41 -10.55 -5.31
N LEU A 31 -3.16 -10.11 -5.18
CA LEU A 31 -1.99 -11.00 -5.23
C LEU A 31 -2.02 -12.02 -4.09
N ALA A 32 -2.24 -11.56 -2.86
CA ALA A 32 -2.32 -12.43 -1.69
C ALA A 32 -3.44 -13.48 -1.82
N ALA A 33 -4.61 -13.10 -2.35
CA ALA A 33 -5.73 -14.02 -2.61
C ALA A 33 -5.37 -15.13 -3.62
N ARG A 34 -4.34 -14.92 -4.45
CA ARG A 34 -3.83 -15.88 -5.44
C ARG A 34 -2.55 -16.58 -4.96
N GLY A 35 -2.18 -16.43 -3.70
CA GLY A 35 -0.95 -17.01 -3.14
C GLY A 35 0.35 -16.35 -3.61
N LEU A 36 0.27 -15.15 -4.20
CA LEU A 36 1.44 -14.38 -4.65
C LEU A 36 1.84 -13.36 -3.58
N ALA A 37 3.15 -13.15 -3.46
CA ALA A 37 3.71 -12.08 -2.65
C ALA A 37 3.89 -10.82 -3.51
N GLY A 38 3.80 -9.65 -2.87
CA GLY A 38 4.03 -8.35 -3.50
C GLY A 38 4.72 -7.38 -2.55
N ILE A 39 5.70 -6.64 -3.07
CA ILE A 39 6.49 -5.66 -2.33
C ILE A 39 6.32 -4.29 -3.00
N PRO A 40 5.60 -3.34 -2.38
CA PRO A 40 5.56 -1.97 -2.85
C PRO A 40 6.89 -1.26 -2.56
N GLN A 41 7.47 -0.60 -3.57
CA GLN A 41 8.80 -0.01 -3.53
C GLN A 41 8.76 1.45 -3.98
N THR A 42 8.98 2.37 -3.05
CA THR A 42 9.14 3.80 -3.36
C THR A 42 10.53 4.14 -3.90
N VAL A 43 11.53 3.29 -3.63
CA VAL A 43 12.92 3.49 -4.08
C VAL A 43 13.06 3.60 -5.59
N LEU A 44 12.16 2.98 -6.37
CA LEU A 44 12.17 3.11 -7.83
C LEU A 44 11.89 4.54 -8.31
N GLY A 45 11.28 5.38 -7.47
CA GLY A 45 11.09 6.80 -7.77
C GLY A 45 12.40 7.58 -7.93
N VAL A 46 13.50 7.09 -7.36
CA VAL A 46 14.85 7.68 -7.56
C VAL A 46 15.32 7.52 -9.01
N TYR A 47 14.85 6.49 -9.70
CA TYR A 47 15.21 6.15 -11.08
C TYR A 47 14.06 6.42 -12.05
N ALA A 48 13.16 7.35 -11.70
CA ALA A 48 11.94 7.59 -12.46
C ALA A 48 12.23 7.96 -13.92
N ASP A 49 13.28 8.70 -14.21
CA ASP A 49 13.65 9.15 -15.56
C ASP A 49 14.10 7.96 -16.41
N THR A 50 14.97 7.11 -15.86
CA THR A 50 15.41 5.86 -16.49
C THR A 50 14.24 4.93 -16.80
N VAL A 51 13.29 4.80 -15.86
CA VAL A 51 12.09 3.98 -16.06
C VAL A 51 11.20 4.56 -17.16
N ARG A 52 11.06 5.89 -17.24
CA ARG A 52 10.28 6.56 -18.29
C ARG A 52 10.89 6.37 -19.66
N GLU A 53 12.20 6.59 -19.79
CA GLU A 53 12.94 6.38 -21.03
C GLU A 53 12.79 4.93 -21.52
N PHE A 54 13.02 3.97 -20.63
CA PHE A 54 12.98 2.55 -20.98
C PHE A 54 11.58 2.07 -21.40
N LEU A 55 10.53 2.58 -20.76
CA LEU A 55 9.14 2.18 -21.02
C LEU A 55 8.41 3.09 -22.03
N GLY A 56 9.06 4.15 -22.52
CA GLY A 56 8.45 5.13 -23.42
C GLY A 56 7.29 5.91 -22.78
N VAL A 57 7.39 6.23 -21.49
CA VAL A 57 6.34 6.92 -20.73
C VAL A 57 6.57 8.43 -20.78
N SER A 58 5.50 9.21 -20.95
CA SER A 58 5.57 10.69 -20.95
C SER A 58 6.11 11.26 -19.63
N GLU A 59 6.92 12.31 -19.74
CA GLU A 59 7.45 13.11 -18.62
C GLU A 59 6.34 13.77 -17.78
N GLU A 60 5.13 13.90 -18.31
CA GLU A 60 3.98 14.45 -17.59
C GLU A 60 3.46 13.49 -16.50
N LEU A 61 3.83 12.21 -16.55
CA LEU A 61 3.41 11.19 -15.61
C LEU A 61 4.45 10.99 -14.49
N LYS A 62 3.98 11.02 -13.24
CA LYS A 62 4.83 10.79 -12.07
C LYS A 62 4.86 9.32 -11.67
N LEU A 63 6.06 8.77 -11.51
CA LEU A 63 6.27 7.44 -10.92
C LEU A 63 6.14 7.53 -9.38
N LEU A 64 5.04 7.02 -8.84
CA LEU A 64 4.78 7.05 -7.38
C LEU A 64 5.40 5.87 -6.63
N PHE A 65 5.37 4.68 -7.22
CA PHE A 65 5.90 3.44 -6.66
C PHE A 65 6.04 2.37 -7.74
N GLY A 66 6.96 1.44 -7.54
CA GLY A 66 6.94 0.13 -8.19
C GLY A 66 6.32 -0.94 -7.31
N ILE A 67 5.89 -2.04 -7.90
CA ILE A 67 5.47 -3.23 -7.17
C ILE A 67 6.14 -4.44 -7.79
N SER A 68 7.07 -5.04 -7.06
CA SER A 68 7.61 -6.36 -7.41
C SER A 68 6.65 -7.42 -6.88
N PHE A 69 6.34 -8.45 -7.66
CA PHE A 69 5.44 -9.53 -7.25
C PHE A 69 5.85 -10.88 -7.84
N GLY A 70 5.48 -11.96 -7.17
CA GLY A 70 5.83 -13.32 -7.58
C GLY A 70 5.65 -14.34 -6.46
N THR A 71 6.24 -15.50 -6.62
CA THR A 71 6.31 -16.53 -5.56
C THR A 71 7.38 -16.14 -4.55
N ALA A 72 7.01 -16.03 -3.27
CA ALA A 72 7.99 -15.78 -2.22
C ALA A 72 8.89 -17.00 -2.01
N ASP A 73 10.19 -16.77 -1.83
CA ASP A 73 11.12 -17.77 -1.35
C ASP A 73 11.02 -17.86 0.18
N PRO A 74 10.49 -18.95 0.76
CA PRO A 74 10.37 -19.10 2.21
C PRO A 74 11.74 -19.27 2.90
N ALA A 75 12.79 -19.66 2.17
CA ALA A 75 14.12 -19.83 2.72
C ALA A 75 14.89 -18.50 2.86
N ALA A 76 14.44 -17.44 2.17
CA ALA A 76 15.08 -16.13 2.26
C ALA A 76 14.87 -15.50 3.65
N PRO A 77 15.95 -15.25 4.44
CA PRO A 77 15.82 -14.77 5.83
C PRO A 77 15.06 -13.43 5.97
N VAL A 78 15.14 -12.59 4.94
CA VAL A 78 14.42 -11.30 4.90
C VAL A 78 12.90 -11.46 4.97
N ASN A 79 12.35 -12.59 4.48
CA ASN A 79 10.92 -12.87 4.50
C ASN A 79 10.41 -13.30 5.88
N ALA A 80 11.30 -13.71 6.79
CA ALA A 80 10.96 -14.03 8.17
C ALA A 80 10.88 -12.78 9.07
N VAL A 81 11.26 -11.60 8.57
CA VAL A 81 11.22 -10.35 9.33
C VAL A 81 9.76 -9.90 9.49
N GLY A 82 9.17 -10.24 10.64
CA GLY A 82 7.84 -9.76 11.04
C GLY A 82 7.81 -8.24 11.18
N ARG A 83 6.75 -7.61 10.68
CA ARG A 83 6.47 -6.19 10.91
C ARG A 83 5.40 -6.07 11.98
N GLU A 84 5.75 -5.52 13.12
CA GLU A 84 4.79 -5.27 14.18
C GLU A 84 3.78 -4.18 13.79
N ARG A 85 2.66 -4.14 14.51
CA ARG A 85 1.68 -3.06 14.45
C ARG A 85 1.52 -2.51 15.86
N ILE A 86 1.35 -1.20 15.97
CA ILE A 86 1.07 -0.58 17.27
C ILE A 86 -0.27 -1.10 17.82
N PRO A 87 -0.41 -1.18 19.15
CA PRO A 87 -1.68 -1.55 19.78
C PRO A 87 -2.82 -0.64 19.33
N LEU A 88 -4.05 -1.18 19.29
CA LEU A 88 -5.23 -0.45 18.83
C LEU A 88 -5.47 0.82 19.66
N GLN A 89 -5.21 0.76 20.96
CA GLN A 89 -5.36 1.85 21.92
C GLN A 89 -4.50 3.08 21.58
N GLN A 90 -3.43 2.90 20.79
CA GLN A 90 -2.55 3.98 20.35
C GLN A 90 -2.95 4.57 18.98
N SER A 91 -3.86 3.93 18.26
CA SER A 91 -4.23 4.31 16.88
C SER A 91 -5.71 4.62 16.67
N VAL A 92 -6.59 4.24 17.61
CA VAL A 92 -8.04 4.36 17.49
C VAL A 92 -8.64 5.03 18.72
N VAL A 93 -9.53 6.00 18.48
CA VAL A 93 -10.44 6.54 19.50
C VAL A 93 -11.84 5.96 19.26
N LEU A 94 -12.42 5.34 20.28
CA LEU A 94 -13.76 4.76 20.21
C LEU A 94 -14.82 5.76 20.67
N HIS A 95 -15.92 5.81 19.94
CA HIS A 95 -17.09 6.60 20.29
C HIS A 95 -18.35 5.72 20.27
N GLY A 96 -19.05 5.63 21.40
CA GLY A 96 -20.29 4.86 21.49
C GLY A 96 -20.12 3.33 21.39
N THR A 97 -18.93 2.79 21.65
CA THR A 97 -18.65 1.34 21.58
C THR A 97 -17.88 0.86 22.83
N PRO A 98 -18.56 0.69 23.97
CA PRO A 98 -17.90 0.23 25.20
C PRO A 98 -17.42 -1.22 25.08
N GLY A 99 -16.29 -1.55 25.71
CA GLY A 99 -15.78 -2.93 25.87
C GLY A 99 -15.00 -3.53 24.70
N VAL A 100 -14.72 -2.77 23.64
CA VAL A 100 -13.90 -3.25 22.50
C VAL A 100 -12.46 -3.58 22.91
N PHE A 101 -11.93 -2.88 23.91
CA PHE A 101 -10.56 -3.09 24.40
C PHE A 101 -10.45 -4.16 25.50
N ASP A 102 -11.57 -4.73 25.96
CA ASP A 102 -11.59 -5.68 27.08
C ASP A 102 -11.27 -7.13 26.64
N ARG A 103 -11.09 -7.37 25.34
CA ARG A 103 -10.81 -8.69 24.73
C ARG A 103 -9.43 -8.80 24.06
N GLN A 104 -8.54 -7.82 24.21
CA GLN A 104 -7.15 -7.92 23.75
C GLN A 104 -6.23 -8.26 24.92
#